data_AF-A0A3D2M2V9-F1
#
_entry.id   AF-A0A3D2M2V9-F1
#
_cell.length_a   1.000
_cell.length_b   1.000
_cell.length_c   1.000
_cell.angle_alpha   90.00
_cell.angle_beta   90.00
_cell.angle_gamma   90.00
#
_symmetry.space_group_name_H-M   'P 1'
#
loop_
_entity.id
_entity.type
_entity.pdbx_description
1 polymer ?
#
loop_
_entity_poly.entity_id
_entity_poly.type
_entity_poly.pdbx_seq_one_letter_code
_entity_poly.pdbx_strand_id
1 'polypeptide(L)'
;MKTNTTESPQSRFQLPKLAAVALGGLLLVGCAGNPPNEQFAVTESAVRSAVSAGGTEYAAVEMRAAQEKWKQAELAMQKENYDEARKLAEQAEWDARVAERKAQAAKAQKAVEDANRGIQELREESMRGVQ
;
A
#
# COMPACT_ATOMS: atom_id res chain seq x y z
N MET A 1 -64.07 39.57 56.80
CA MET A 1 -64.30 38.12 56.59
C MET A 1 -63.42 37.68 55.43
N LYS A 2 -62.44 36.76 55.47
CA LYS A 2 -61.76 35.90 56.47
C LYS A 2 -60.36 35.64 55.87
N THR A 3 -59.29 36.27 56.39
CA THR A 3 -58.08 35.66 57.00
C THR A 3 -57.48 34.41 56.33
N ASN A 4 -56.21 34.57 55.91
CA ASN A 4 -55.22 33.55 55.52
C ASN A 4 -54.88 32.58 56.66
N THR A 5 -54.55 31.32 56.32
CA THR A 5 -53.68 30.38 57.08
C THR A 5 -53.21 29.29 56.09
N THR A 6 -52.04 29.40 55.45
CA THR A 6 -50.73 28.78 55.78
C THR A 6 -50.81 27.30 56.18
N GLU A 7 -50.18 26.40 55.41
CA GLU A 7 -49.23 25.37 55.88
C GLU A 7 -48.58 24.64 54.66
N SER A 8 -47.25 24.61 54.69
CA SER A 8 -46.30 23.73 53.96
C SER A 8 -45.18 23.46 54.99
N PRO A 9 -44.21 22.54 54.82
CA PRO A 9 -43.94 21.57 53.74
C PRO A 9 -43.61 20.15 54.31
N GLN A 10 -43.20 19.19 53.46
CA GLN A 10 -41.96 18.40 53.61
C GLN A 10 -42.04 16.95 53.09
N SER A 11 -41.15 16.70 52.12
CA SER A 11 -40.26 15.54 52.03
C SER A 11 -40.86 14.14 51.93
N ARG A 12 -40.76 13.55 50.73
CA ARG A 12 -40.23 12.19 50.51
C ARG A 12 -39.52 12.11 49.15
N PHE A 13 -38.25 12.49 49.09
CA PHE A 13 -37.33 12.03 48.05
C PHE A 13 -37.25 10.50 48.14
N GLN A 14 -37.92 9.79 47.22
CA GLN A 14 -37.77 8.35 47.08
C GLN A 14 -37.01 8.04 45.79
N LEU A 15 -35.70 7.80 45.95
CA LEU A 15 -34.84 7.19 44.94
C LEU A 15 -35.05 5.68 44.96
N PRO A 16 -35.48 5.04 43.86
CA PRO A 16 -35.38 3.59 43.74
C PRO A 16 -33.97 3.17 43.33
N LYS A 17 -33.37 2.29 44.13
CA LYS A 17 -32.14 1.57 43.82
C LYS A 17 -32.45 0.48 42.77
N LEU A 18 -31.88 0.60 41.59
CA LEU A 18 -31.70 -0.53 40.67
C LEU A 18 -30.24 -0.56 40.23
N ALA A 19 -29.53 -1.56 40.75
CA ALA A 19 -28.25 -2.00 40.25
C ALA A 19 -28.49 -2.91 39.03
N ALA A 20 -27.88 -2.60 37.88
CA ALA A 20 -27.74 -3.51 36.75
C ALA A 20 -26.56 -3.08 35.84
N VAL A 21 -25.40 -3.69 36.07
CA VAL A 21 -24.53 -4.38 35.10
C VAL A 21 -24.65 -3.98 33.61
N ALA A 22 -23.59 -3.36 33.06
CA ALA A 22 -22.74 -3.88 31.97
C ALA A 22 -22.08 -2.76 31.14
N LEU A 23 -20.75 -2.67 31.22
CA LEU A 23 -19.91 -2.11 30.15
C LEU A 23 -20.18 -2.88 28.86
N GLY A 24 -20.42 -2.20 27.74
CA GLY A 24 -20.48 -2.89 26.45
C GLY A 24 -21.13 -2.07 25.35
N GLY A 25 -20.39 -1.13 24.80
CA GLY A 25 -20.84 -0.37 23.64
C GLY A 25 -19.69 0.34 22.95
N LEU A 26 -18.57 -0.36 22.71
CA LEU A 26 -17.62 0.09 21.70
C LEU A 26 -18.33 -0.09 20.35
N LEU A 27 -18.99 0.98 19.89
CA LEU A 27 -19.49 1.05 18.53
C LEU A 27 -18.28 0.92 17.61
N LEU A 28 -18.07 -0.27 17.06
CA LEU A 28 -17.15 -0.50 15.95
C LEU A 28 -17.73 0.27 14.75
N VAL A 29 -17.34 1.53 14.63
CA VAL A 29 -17.48 2.30 13.39
C VAL A 29 -16.46 1.70 12.41
N GLY A 30 -16.79 0.54 11.85
CA GLY A 30 -16.12 0.03 10.68
C GLY A 30 -16.53 0.93 9.52
N CYS A 31 -15.71 1.94 9.22
CA CYS A 31 -15.82 2.61 7.95
C CYS A 31 -15.52 1.56 6.88
N ALA A 32 -16.56 1.02 6.23
CA ALA A 32 -16.40 0.48 4.89
C ALA A 32 -15.95 1.66 4.01
N GLY A 33 -14.64 1.86 3.91
CA GLY A 33 -14.05 2.88 3.05
C GLY A 33 -14.43 2.63 1.59
N ASN A 34 -14.22 3.62 0.72
CA ASN A 34 -14.42 3.39 -0.71
C ASN A 34 -13.31 2.47 -1.26
N PRO A 35 -13.61 1.61 -2.25
CA PRO A 35 -12.61 0.77 -2.89
C PRO A 35 -11.52 1.61 -3.56
N PRO A 36 -10.21 1.28 -3.40
CA PRO A 36 -9.09 2.09 -3.87
C PRO A 36 -8.77 1.86 -5.36
N ASN A 37 -9.75 2.05 -6.24
CA ASN A 37 -9.66 1.69 -7.66
C ASN A 37 -8.53 2.41 -8.40
N GLU A 38 -8.34 3.70 -8.16
CA GLU A 38 -7.28 4.49 -8.79
C GLU A 38 -5.90 3.96 -8.41
N GLN A 39 -5.68 3.71 -7.11
CA GLN A 39 -4.42 3.18 -6.60
C GLN A 39 -4.14 1.78 -7.18
N PHE A 40 -5.14 0.93 -7.32
CA PHE A 40 -5.00 -0.38 -7.95
C PHE A 40 -4.57 -0.28 -9.41
N ALA A 41 -5.19 0.61 -10.19
CA ALA A 41 -4.81 0.82 -11.58
C ALA A 41 -3.36 1.34 -11.72
N VAL A 42 -2.95 2.27 -10.86
CA VAL A 42 -1.56 2.78 -10.81
C VAL A 42 -0.59 1.67 -10.45
N THR A 43 -0.90 0.87 -9.44
CA THR A 43 -0.05 -0.22 -8.96
C THR A 43 0.09 -1.31 -10.01
N GLU A 44 -1.01 -1.74 -10.65
CA GLU A 44 -0.98 -2.72 -11.73
C GLU A 44 -0.11 -2.24 -12.89
N SER A 45 -0.24 -0.96 -13.28
CA SER A 45 0.60 -0.36 -14.30
C SER A 45 2.08 -0.36 -13.92
N ALA A 46 2.42 -0.03 -12.67
CA ALA A 46 3.79 -0.05 -12.17
C ALA A 46 4.38 -1.47 -12.19
N VAL A 47 3.63 -2.48 -11.72
CA VAL A 47 4.04 -3.89 -11.76
C VAL A 47 4.29 -4.35 -13.20
N ARG A 48 3.39 -4.01 -14.13
CA ARG A 48 3.55 -4.34 -15.56
C ARG A 48 4.78 -3.66 -16.17
N SER A 49 4.98 -2.36 -15.91
CA SER A 49 6.17 -1.64 -16.37
C SER A 49 7.46 -2.26 -15.84
N ALA A 50 7.49 -2.65 -14.58
CA ALA A 50 8.64 -3.31 -13.97
C ALA A 50 8.94 -4.67 -14.61
N VAL A 51 7.91 -5.47 -14.91
CA VAL A 51 8.05 -6.72 -15.66
C VAL A 51 8.60 -6.45 -17.07
N SER A 52 8.02 -5.51 -17.81
CA SER A 52 8.49 -5.14 -19.16
C SER A 52 9.93 -4.59 -19.15
N ALA A 53 10.33 -3.90 -18.08
CA ALA A 53 11.70 -3.44 -17.88
C ALA A 53 12.67 -4.60 -17.60
N GLY A 54 12.21 -5.82 -17.33
CA GLY A 54 13.04 -6.98 -16.99
C GLY A 54 13.31 -7.11 -15.49
N GLY A 55 12.46 -6.52 -14.63
CA GLY A 55 12.62 -6.57 -13.19
C GLY A 55 12.74 -7.99 -12.62
N THR A 56 12.13 -8.99 -13.26
CA THR A 56 12.24 -10.40 -12.83
C THR A 56 13.65 -10.97 -12.95
N GLU A 57 14.44 -10.47 -13.90
CA GLU A 57 15.81 -10.91 -14.16
C GLU A 57 16.83 -10.04 -13.41
N TYR A 58 16.68 -8.72 -13.51
CA TYR A 58 17.68 -7.76 -13.03
C TYR A 58 17.40 -7.22 -11.61
N ALA A 59 16.20 -7.45 -11.06
CA ALA A 59 15.78 -6.96 -9.75
C ALA A 59 14.81 -7.95 -9.06
N ALA A 60 15.17 -9.24 -9.07
CA ALA A 60 14.29 -10.34 -8.70
C ALA A 60 13.73 -10.24 -7.27
N VAL A 61 14.51 -9.68 -6.32
CA VAL A 61 14.09 -9.52 -4.92
C VAL A 61 12.95 -8.51 -4.82
N GLU A 62 13.12 -7.33 -5.39
CA GLU A 62 12.11 -6.27 -5.39
C GLU A 62 10.89 -6.65 -6.22
N MET A 63 11.08 -7.29 -7.38
CA MET A 63 9.93 -7.77 -8.16
C MET A 63 9.13 -8.83 -7.42
N ARG A 64 9.79 -9.74 -6.71
CA ARG A 64 9.08 -10.75 -5.90
C ARG A 64 8.29 -10.08 -4.78
N ALA A 65 8.89 -9.09 -4.11
CA ALA A 65 8.20 -8.31 -3.08
C ALA A 65 6.98 -7.57 -3.64
N ALA A 66 7.12 -6.93 -4.80
CA ALA A 66 6.03 -6.24 -5.49
C ALA A 66 4.88 -7.20 -5.85
N GLN A 67 5.18 -8.35 -6.47
CA GLN A 67 4.16 -9.33 -6.87
C GLN A 67 3.43 -9.94 -5.67
N GLU A 68 4.17 -10.26 -4.61
CA GLU A 68 3.58 -10.85 -3.41
C GLU A 68 2.66 -9.84 -2.71
N LYS A 69 3.10 -8.59 -2.52
CA LYS A 69 2.26 -7.53 -1.96
C LYS A 69 1.06 -7.21 -2.85
N TRP A 70 1.25 -7.21 -4.18
CA TRP A 70 0.16 -7.00 -5.12
C TRP A 70 -0.92 -8.09 -4.99
N LYS A 71 -0.51 -9.35 -4.93
CA LYS A 71 -1.43 -10.47 -4.71
C LYS A 71 -2.15 -10.35 -3.36
N GLN A 72 -1.45 -9.94 -2.31
CA GLN A 72 -2.08 -9.70 -1.00
C GLN A 72 -3.08 -8.54 -1.06
N ALA A 73 -2.77 -7.48 -1.82
CA ALA A 73 -3.68 -6.37 -2.05
C ALA A 73 -4.96 -6.84 -2.76
N GLU A 74 -4.84 -7.64 -3.81
CA GLU A 74 -5.99 -8.23 -4.52
C GLU A 74 -6.87 -9.08 -3.59
N LEU A 75 -6.25 -9.90 -2.73
CA LEU A 75 -6.97 -10.69 -1.73
C LEU A 75 -7.65 -9.81 -0.67
N ALA A 76 -7.03 -8.71 -0.24
CA ALA A 76 -7.65 -7.76 0.67
C ALA A 76 -8.83 -7.02 0.01
N MET A 77 -8.71 -6.70 -1.28
CA MET A 77 -9.79 -6.10 -2.08
C MET A 77 -11.00 -7.04 -2.15
N GLN A 78 -10.78 -8.33 -2.42
CA GLN A 78 -11.84 -9.34 -2.46
C GLN A 78 -12.55 -9.54 -1.12
N LYS A 79 -11.85 -9.29 -0.01
CA LYS A 79 -12.39 -9.34 1.36
C LYS A 79 -13.00 -8.00 1.81
N GLU A 80 -13.10 -7.02 0.90
CA GLU A 80 -13.58 -5.67 1.17
C GLU A 80 -12.79 -4.93 2.27
N ASN A 81 -11.54 -5.38 2.53
CA ASN A 81 -10.63 -4.72 3.45
C ASN A 81 -9.85 -3.63 2.70
N TYR A 82 -10.56 -2.56 2.35
CA TYR A 82 -10.07 -1.53 1.43
C TYR A 82 -8.87 -0.74 1.95
N ASP A 83 -8.76 -0.51 3.25
CA ASP A 83 -7.62 0.19 3.83
C ASP A 83 -6.34 -0.64 3.75
N GLU A 84 -6.44 -1.94 4.02
CA GLU A 84 -5.31 -2.86 3.87
C GLU A 84 -4.94 -3.05 2.41
N ALA A 85 -5.95 -3.20 1.53
CA ALA A 85 -5.76 -3.28 0.09
C ALA A 85 -5.01 -2.06 -0.46
N ARG A 86 -5.39 -0.85 -0.03
CA ARG A 86 -4.71 0.40 -0.43
C ARG A 86 -3.24 0.41 0.01
N LYS A 87 -2.96 0.10 1.29
CA LYS A 87 -1.59 0.09 1.82
C LYS A 87 -0.70 -0.94 1.11
N LEU A 88 -1.21 -2.14 0.88
CA LEU A 88 -0.48 -3.19 0.17
C LEU A 88 -0.22 -2.81 -1.29
N ALA A 89 -1.20 -2.20 -1.96
CA ALA A 89 -1.04 -1.71 -3.33
C ALA A 89 0.03 -0.60 -3.42
N GLU A 90 0.00 0.40 -2.53
CA GLU A 90 1.03 1.45 -2.47
C GLU A 90 2.44 0.87 -2.25
N GLN A 91 2.58 -0.10 -1.34
CA GLN A 91 3.86 -0.76 -1.12
C GLN A 91 4.33 -1.56 -2.35
N ALA A 92 3.42 -2.29 -2.99
CA ALA A 92 3.70 -3.02 -4.21
C ALA A 92 4.13 -2.09 -5.36
N GLU A 93 3.51 -0.92 -5.47
CA GLU A 93 3.87 0.10 -6.45
C GLU A 93 5.31 0.55 -6.28
N TRP A 94 5.72 0.89 -5.05
CA TRP A 94 7.08 1.35 -4.79
C TRP A 94 8.12 0.25 -5.01
N ASP A 95 7.84 -0.98 -4.57
CA ASP A 95 8.71 -2.13 -4.86
C ASP A 95 8.86 -2.35 -6.38
N ALA A 96 7.75 -2.25 -7.13
CA ALA A 96 7.78 -2.37 -8.58
C ALA A 96 8.61 -1.25 -9.24
N ARG A 97 8.45 0.00 -8.79
CA ARG A 97 9.24 1.13 -9.30
C ARG A 97 10.74 0.95 -9.02
N VAL A 98 11.11 0.45 -7.84
CA VAL A 98 12.51 0.13 -7.54
C VAL A 98 13.02 -0.95 -8.48
N ALA A 99 12.24 -2.01 -8.70
CA ALA A 99 12.60 -3.09 -9.59
C ALA A 99 12.76 -2.64 -11.06
N GLU A 100 11.83 -1.80 -11.55
CA GLU A 100 11.89 -1.19 -12.89
C GLU A 100 13.19 -0.42 -13.09
N ARG A 101 13.52 0.47 -12.13
CA ARG A 101 14.71 1.32 -12.21
C ARG A 101 16.00 0.52 -12.11
N LYS A 102 16.05 -0.49 -11.24
CA LYS A 102 17.20 -1.41 -11.17
C LYS A 102 17.41 -2.17 -12.48
N ALA A 103 16.33 -2.64 -13.11
CA ALA A 103 16.42 -3.34 -14.38
C ALA A 103 16.89 -2.43 -15.52
N GLN A 104 16.37 -1.20 -15.59
CA GLN A 104 16.83 -0.19 -16.55
C GLN A 104 18.31 0.14 -16.34
N ALA A 105 18.75 0.30 -15.09
CA ALA A 105 20.15 0.58 -14.77
C ALA A 105 21.08 -0.56 -15.18
N ALA A 106 20.71 -1.82 -14.90
CA ALA A 106 21.50 -2.99 -15.29
C ALA A 106 21.63 -3.10 -16.82
N LYS A 107 20.54 -2.88 -17.56
CA LYS A 107 20.55 -2.87 -19.02
C LYS A 107 21.42 -1.74 -19.59
N ALA A 108 21.36 -0.55 -18.99
CA ALA A 108 22.20 0.57 -19.40
C ALA A 108 23.69 0.29 -19.16
N GLN A 109 24.04 -0.30 -18.01
CA GLN A 109 25.41 -0.73 -17.72
C GLN A 109 25.89 -1.77 -18.74
N LYS A 110 25.04 -2.75 -19.05
CA LYS A 110 25.36 -3.77 -20.05
C LYS A 110 25.61 -3.17 -21.44
N ALA A 111 24.80 -2.20 -21.86
CA ALA A 111 24.99 -1.50 -23.13
C ALA A 111 26.33 -0.73 -23.17
N VAL A 112 26.75 -0.14 -22.06
CA VAL A 112 28.06 0.53 -21.96
C VAL A 112 29.21 -0.48 -22.06
N GLU A 113 29.10 -1.62 -21.39
CA GLU A 113 30.09 -2.70 -21.49
C GLU A 113 30.23 -3.23 -22.91
N ASP A 114 29.11 -3.46 -23.59
CA ASP A 114 29.09 -3.98 -24.95
C ASP A 114 29.66 -2.96 -25.94
N ALA A 115 29.36 -1.67 -25.78
CA ALA A 115 29.97 -0.60 -26.57
C ALA A 115 31.49 -0.52 -26.37
N ASN A 116 31.96 -0.62 -25.12
CA ASN A 116 33.40 -0.61 -24.81
C ASN A 116 34.12 -1.82 -25.41
N ARG A 117 33.49 -2.99 -25.38
CA ARG A 117 34.02 -4.21 -26.03
C ARG A 117 34.14 -4.02 -27.54
N GLY A 118 33.10 -3.50 -28.19
CA GLY A 118 33.14 -3.22 -29.63
C GLY A 118 34.26 -2.24 -30.00
N ILE A 119 34.52 -1.22 -29.19
CA ILE A 119 35.65 -0.29 -29.39
C ILE A 119 37.00 -1.01 -29.31
N GLN A 120 37.15 -1.95 -28.37
CA GLN A 120 38.38 -2.74 -28.21
C GLN A 120 38.59 -3.67 -29.41
N GLU A 121 37.55 -4.39 -29.84
CA GLU A 121 37.58 -5.28 -31.00
C GLU A 121 37.98 -4.50 -32.27
N LEU A 122 37.37 -3.34 -32.52
CA LEU A 122 37.74 -2.47 -33.65
C LEU A 122 39.20 -2.00 -33.60
N ARG A 123 39.71 -1.70 -32.40
CA ARG A 123 41.12 -1.30 -32.22
C ARG A 123 42.07 -2.45 -32.53
N GLU A 124 41.75 -3.66 -32.09
CA GLU A 124 42.56 -4.85 -32.36
C GLU A 124 42.57 -5.21 -33.85
N GLU A 125 41.43 -5.11 -34.54
CA GLU A 125 41.35 -5.31 -35.99
C GLU A 125 42.17 -4.28 -36.76
N SER A 126 42.11 -3.01 -36.35
CA SER A 126 42.92 -1.94 -36.95
C SER A 126 44.43 -2.22 -36.80
N MET A 127 44.88 -2.73 -35.65
CA MET A 127 46.28 -3.09 -35.41
C MET A 127 46.73 -4.35 -36.18
N ARG A 128 45.81 -5.27 -36.45
CA ARG A 128 46.07 -6.46 -37.27
C ARG A 128 46.19 -6.12 -38.76
N GLY A 129 45.38 -5.20 -39.28
CA GLY A 129 45.39 -4.82 -40.70
C GLY A 129 46.55 -3.92 -41.15
N VAL A 130 47.39 -3.44 -40.22
CA VAL A 130 48.58 -2.62 -40.52
C VAL A 130 49.85 -3.48 -40.72
N GLN A 131 49.79 -4.77 -40.39
CA GLN A 131 50.88 -5.74 -40.60
C GLN A 131 50.67 -6.52 -41.90
#